data_AF-A0A3D5W999-F1
#
_entry.id   AF-A0A3D5W999-F1
#
_cell.length_a   1.000
_cell.length_b   1.000
_cell.length_c   1.000
_cell.angle_alpha   90.00
_cell.angle_beta   90.00
_cell.angle_gamma   90.00
#
_symmetry.space_group_name_H-M   'P 1'
#
loop_
_entity.id
_entity.type
_entity.pdbx_description
1 polymer ?
#
loop_
_entity_poly.entity_id
_entity_poly.type
_entity_poly.pdbx_seq_one_letter_code
_entity_poly.pdbx_strand_id
1 'polypeptide(L)' 'GVLMTGSPGTGKTLLARAIAGEAKVPFFTISGSDFVEMFVGVGA' A
#
# COMPACT_ATOMS: atom_id res chain seq x y z
N GLY A 1 -10.97 7.85 -5.67
CA GLY A 1 -10.20 6.69 -5.18
C GLY A 1 -10.29 5.57 -6.19
N VAL A 2 -9.31 4.68 -6.23
CA VAL A 2 -9.26 3.52 -7.15
C VAL A 2 -8.92 2.28 -6.33
N LEU A 3 -9.62 1.18 -6.56
CA LEU A 3 -9.34 -0.12 -5.93
C LEU A 3 -8.66 -1.04 -6.95
N MET A 4 -7.47 -1.54 -6.61
CA MET A 4 -6.74 -2.51 -7.44
C MET A 4 -6.86 -3.91 -6.85
N THR A 5 -7.37 -4.86 -7.63
CA THR A 5 -7.57 -6.28 -7.22
C THR A 5 -6.89 -7.25 -8.20
N GLY A 6 -6.61 -8.47 -7.75
CA GLY A 6 -5.97 -9.53 -8.53
C GLY A 6 -4.92 -10.31 -7.72
N SER A 7 -4.34 -11.36 -8.30
CA SER A 7 -3.34 -12.21 -7.65
C SER A 7 -2.10 -11.44 -7.16
N PRO A 8 -1.37 -11.94 -6.14
CA PRO A 8 -0.06 -11.39 -5.78
C PRO A 8 0.88 -11.35 -7.00
N GLY A 9 1.77 -10.36 -7.06
CA GLY A 9 2.75 -10.25 -8.15
C GLY A 9 2.23 -9.59 -9.45
N THR A 10 0.94 -9.26 -9.59
CA THR A 10 0.41 -8.59 -10.80
C THR A 10 0.76 -7.10 -10.91
N GLY A 11 1.78 -6.61 -10.22
CA GLY A 11 2.29 -5.25 -10.38
C GLY A 11 1.44 -4.12 -9.77
N LYS A 12 0.43 -4.39 -8.94
CA LYS A 12 -0.43 -3.35 -8.32
C LYS A 12 0.38 -2.25 -7.61
N THR A 13 1.32 -2.64 -6.76
CA THR A 13 2.20 -1.71 -6.03
C THR A 13 3.14 -0.96 -6.98
N LEU A 14 3.63 -1.63 -8.03
CA LEU A 14 4.51 -1.02 -9.03
C LEU A 14 3.77 0.05 -9.83
N LEU A 15 2.53 -0.23 -10.25
CA LEU A 15 1.71 0.71 -10.99
C LEU A 15 1.43 1.97 -10.17
N ALA A 16 1.06 1.82 -8.90
CA ALA A 16 0.79 2.95 -8.02
C ALA A 16 2.03 3.85 -7.82
N ARG A 17 3.22 3.24 -7.67
CA ARG A 17 4.50 3.96 -7.61
C ARG A 17 4.86 4.65 -8.92
N ALA A 18 4.65 3.98 -10.05
CA ALA A 18 4.93 4.54 -11.37
C ALA A 18 4.06 5.78 -11.63
N ILE A 19 2.76 5.71 -11.33
CA ILE A 19 1.84 6.85 -11.49
C ILE A 19 2.28 8.04 -10.65
N ALA A 20 2.63 7.81 -9.37
CA ALA A 20 3.09 8.90 -8.50
C ALA A 20 4.43 9.51 -8.96
N GLY A 21 5.35 8.66 -9.46
CA GLY A 21 6.62 9.09 -10.05
C GLY A 21 6.41 9.96 -11.29
N GLU A 22 5.57 9.52 -12.23
CA GLU A 22 5.24 10.25 -13.45
C GLU A 22 4.51 11.58 -13.15
N ALA A 23 3.61 11.57 -12.17
CA ALA A 23 2.91 12.77 -11.72
C ALA A 23 3.79 13.71 -10.87
N LYS A 24 5.01 13.30 -10.49
CA LYS A 24 5.93 14.04 -9.60
C LYS A 24 5.29 14.44 -8.26
N VAL A 25 4.41 13.58 -7.73
CA VAL A 25 3.74 13.79 -6.44
C VAL A 25 4.26 12.81 -5.39
N PRO A 26 4.20 13.14 -4.09
CA PRO A 26 4.55 12.22 -3.03
C PRO A 26 3.73 10.92 -3.08
N PHE A 27 4.40 9.77 -2.92
CA PHE A 27 3.77 8.45 -2.82
C PHE A 27 3.80 7.94 -1.37
N PHE A 28 2.64 7.90 -0.72
CA PHE A 28 2.51 7.32 0.62
C PHE A 28 2.04 5.87 0.52
N THR A 29 2.78 4.96 1.14
CA THR A 29 2.43 3.54 1.23
C THR A 29 2.16 3.19 2.68
N ILE A 30 1.02 2.56 2.93
CA ILE A 30 0.64 2.03 4.24
C ILE A 30 0.22 0.59 3.99
N SER A 31 0.82 -0.37 4.70
CA SER A 31 0.35 -1.74 4.65
C SER A 31 -0.84 -1.88 5.60
N GLY A 32 -1.91 -2.55 5.14
CA GLY A 32 -3.03 -2.91 6.02
C GLY A 32 -2.58 -3.81 7.17
N SER A 33 -1.51 -4.60 6.98
CA SER A 33 -0.93 -5.44 8.02
C SER A 33 -0.32 -4.64 9.16
N ASP A 34 0.28 -3.47 8.88
CA ASP A 34 0.84 -2.57 9.90
C ASP A 34 -0.27 -2.08 10.86
N PHE A 35 -1.51 -2.05 10.38
CA PHE A 35 -2.68 -1.66 11.17
C PHE A 35 -3.16 -2.76 12.11
N VAL A 36 -2.89 -4.04 11.81
CA VAL A 36 -3.30 -5.18 12.64
C VAL A 36 -2.40 -5.32 13.87
N GLU A 37 -1.10 -5.04 13.73
CA GLU A 37 -0.17 -5.08 14.86
C GLU A 37 -0.49 -4.02 15.93
N MET A 38 -1.04 -2.87 15.54
CA MET A 38 -1.35 -1.78 16.46
C MET A 38 -2.50 -2.08 17.44
N PHE A 39 -3.38 -3.04 17.14
CA PHE A 39 -4.50 -3.42 18.03
C PHE A 39 -4.31 -4.73 18.78
N VAL A 40 -3.30 -5.53 18.41
CA VAL A 40 -3.00 -6.81 19.09
C VAL A 40 -1.74 -6.69 19.97
N GLY A 41 -0.97 -5.59 19.86
CA GLY A 41 0.33 -5.41 20.52
C GLY A 41 0.40 -4.44 21.71
N VAL A 42 -0.71 -3.93 22.25
CA VAL A 42 -0.68 -3.26 23.59
C VAL A 42 -0.85 -4.34 24.66
N GLY A 43 0.17 -5.19 24.80
CA GLY A 43 0.11 -6.30 25.77
C GLY A 43 1.13 -7.42 25.62
N ALA A 44 2.41 -7.10 25.36
CA ALA A 44 3.59 -7.84 25.84
C ALA A 44 4.86 -7.08 25.46
#